data_AF-A0A8H2VK45-F1
#
_entry.id   AF-A0A8H2VK45-F1
#
_cell.length_a   1.000
_cell.length_b   1.000
_cell.length_c   1.000
_cell.angle_alpha   90.00
_cell.angle_beta   90.00
_cell.angle_gamma   90.00
#
_symmetry.space_group_name_H-M   'P 1'
#
loop_
_entity.id
_entity.type
_entity.pdbx_description
1 polymer ?
#
loop_
_entity_poly.entity_id
_entity_poly.type
_entity_poly.pdbx_seq_one_letter_code
_entity_poly.pdbx_strand_id
1 'polypeptide(L)'
;MIHEAYIEDLLHQTLKPFATDSQQLQIQSAILLSTKNGSVLSYSTNLNLLDDSNTTNNETSLKLMTLLCKDKWDENENDEPEPHYIFKWDSYETRIYNYEIENLHAAITKIPNSDLLLLLIADPSFPYGLLTLKMKYLLKSCNSLINYKLNSNE
;
A
#
# COMPACT_ATOMS: atom_id res chain seq x y z
N MET A 1 0.28 13.59 -16.33
CA MET A 1 1.48 12.95 -15.74
C MET A 1 1.32 13.01 -14.24
N ILE A 2 1.70 11.95 -13.54
CA ILE A 2 1.75 11.93 -12.08
C ILE A 2 2.86 12.89 -11.62
N HIS A 3 2.58 13.77 -10.66
CA HIS A 3 3.61 14.55 -9.99
C HIS A 3 4.21 13.70 -8.88
N GLU A 4 5.33 13.04 -9.20
CA GLU A 4 5.99 12.07 -8.33
C GLU A 4 6.28 12.60 -6.92
N ALA A 5 6.82 13.82 -6.81
CA ALA A 5 7.13 14.45 -5.53
C ALA A 5 5.92 14.56 -4.58
N TYR A 6 4.74 14.91 -5.09
CA TYR A 6 3.54 15.04 -4.24
C TYR A 6 3.00 13.68 -3.79
N ILE A 7 3.18 12.63 -4.61
CA ILE A 7 2.80 11.28 -4.21
C ILE A 7 3.76 10.76 -3.16
N GLU A 8 5.06 10.95 -3.35
CA GLU A 8 6.07 10.55 -2.38
C GLU A 8 5.83 11.24 -1.03
N ASP A 9 5.55 12.55 -1.03
CA ASP A 9 5.18 13.30 0.17
C ASP A 9 3.92 12.74 0.85
N LEU A 10 2.90 12.37 0.07
CA LEU A 10 1.66 11.78 0.59
C LEU A 10 1.92 10.40 1.22
N LEU A 11 2.71 9.56 0.54
CA LEU A 11 3.11 8.24 1.05
C LEU A 11 3.94 8.41 2.33
N HIS A 12 4.88 9.35 2.35
CA HIS A 12 5.70 9.66 3.52
C HIS A 12 4.86 10.12 4.71
N GLN A 13 3.85 10.97 4.50
CA GLN A 13 2.94 11.39 5.56
C GLN A 13 2.14 10.23 6.15
N THR A 14 1.89 9.17 5.38
CA THR A 14 1.18 7.98 5.84
C THR A 14 2.00 7.19 6.87
N LEU A 15 3.32 7.27 6.78
CA LEU A 15 4.26 6.59 7.68
C LEU A 15 4.30 7.18 9.09
N LYS A 16 3.66 8.33 9.33
CA LYS A 16 3.63 8.96 10.65
C LYS A 16 3.16 7.97 11.72
N PRO A 17 3.90 7.85 12.83
CA PRO A 17 3.64 6.89 13.88
C PRO A 17 2.29 7.15 14.55
N PHE A 18 1.65 6.08 15.02
CA PHE A 18 0.51 6.18 15.93
C PHE A 18 1.01 5.90 17.35
N ALA A 19 0.97 6.91 18.20
CA ALA A 19 1.33 6.78 19.61
C ALA A 19 0.06 6.44 20.41
N THR A 20 0.05 5.26 21.01
CA THR A 20 -0.82 4.97 22.16
C THR A 20 0.01 5.09 23.43
N ASP A 21 -0.65 5.23 24.58
CA ASP A 21 -0.01 5.40 25.89
C ASP A 21 1.02 4.31 26.23
N SER A 22 0.97 3.15 25.56
CA SER A 22 1.80 1.98 25.79
C SER A 22 2.78 1.63 24.66
N GLN A 23 2.61 2.14 23.44
CA GLN A 23 3.46 1.74 22.30
C GLN A 23 3.39 2.74 21.15
N GLN A 24 4.49 2.85 20.40
CA GLN A 24 4.54 3.56 19.13
C GLN A 24 4.41 2.54 17.98
N LEU A 25 3.28 2.57 17.28
CA LEU A 25 3.00 1.71 16.14
C LEU A 25 3.38 2.43 14.85
N GLN A 26 4.14 1.78 13.99
CA GLN A 26 4.65 2.39 12.76
C GLN A 26 4.38 1.52 11.55
N ILE A 27 4.15 2.20 10.42
CA ILE A 27 4.16 1.56 9.10
C ILE A 27 5.60 1.55 8.62
N GLN A 28 6.06 0.41 8.13
CA GLN A 28 7.38 0.27 7.55
C GLN A 28 7.45 0.95 6.19
N SER A 29 6.53 0.63 5.28
CA SER A 29 6.52 1.16 3.91
C SER A 29 5.11 1.47 3.41
N ALA A 30 5.00 2.52 2.59
CA ALA A 30 3.81 2.90 1.85
C ALA A 30 4.16 3.00 0.37
N ILE A 31 3.40 2.31 -0.48
CA ILE A 31 3.81 2.01 -1.86
C ILE A 31 2.63 2.25 -2.79
N LEU A 32 2.90 2.92 -3.91
CA LEU A 32 2.01 3.01 -5.06
C LEU A 32 2.57 2.11 -6.17
N LEU A 33 1.77 1.17 -6.66
CA LEU A 33 2.17 0.23 -7.70
C LEU A 33 1.15 0.16 -8.84
N SER A 34 1.60 -0.35 -9.97
CA SER A 34 0.79 -0.63 -11.16
C SER A 34 -0.01 -1.92 -10.97
N THR A 35 -1.31 -1.89 -11.28
CA THR A 35 -2.13 -3.12 -11.32
C THR A 35 -1.69 -4.06 -12.43
N LYS A 36 -1.07 -3.55 -13.51
CA LYS A 36 -0.78 -4.33 -14.73
C LYS A 36 0.35 -5.36 -14.51
N ASN A 37 1.38 -4.95 -13.78
CA ASN A 37 2.63 -5.70 -13.68
C ASN A 37 3.23 -5.66 -12.27
N GLY A 38 2.57 -5.03 -11.28
CA GLY A 38 3.10 -4.88 -9.94
C GLY A 38 4.30 -3.95 -9.83
N SER A 39 4.64 -3.19 -10.87
CA SER A 39 5.78 -2.27 -10.83
C SER A 39 5.56 -1.17 -9.80
N VAL A 40 6.54 -0.94 -8.93
CA VAL A 40 6.54 0.17 -7.98
C VAL A 40 6.68 1.48 -8.75
N LEU A 41 5.72 2.38 -8.60
CA LEU A 41 5.69 3.70 -9.24
C LEU A 41 6.21 4.80 -8.31
N SER A 42 5.94 4.67 -7.01
CA SER A 42 6.45 5.55 -5.95
C SER A 42 6.35 4.81 -4.63
N TYR A 43 7.26 5.09 -3.70
CA TYR A 43 7.24 4.49 -2.37
C TYR A 43 7.86 5.42 -1.34
N SER A 44 7.51 5.21 -0.08
CA SER A 44 8.19 5.82 1.06
C SER A 44 8.38 4.75 2.12
N THR A 45 9.53 4.77 2.80
CA THR A 45 9.89 3.77 3.82
C THR A 45 10.49 4.45 5.04
N ASN A 46 10.14 3.97 6.23
CA ASN A 46 10.76 4.38 7.49
C ASN A 46 12.14 3.72 7.63
N LEU A 47 13.18 4.46 7.25
CA LEU A 47 14.57 3.98 7.35
C LEU A 47 14.98 3.62 8.78
N ASN A 48 14.38 4.23 9.80
CA ASN A 48 14.65 3.92 11.22
C ASN A 48 14.21 2.50 11.64
N LEU A 49 13.34 1.85 10.86
CA LEU A 49 12.91 0.46 11.07
C LEU A 49 13.71 -0.54 10.22
N LEU A 50 14.65 -0.03 9.42
CA LEU A 50 15.52 -0.83 8.57
C LEU A 50 16.94 -0.78 9.15
N ASP A 51 17.61 -1.92 9.24
CA ASP A 51 19.03 -1.95 9.60
C ASP A 51 19.85 -1.22 8.53
N ASP A 52 20.54 -0.15 8.93
CA ASP A 52 21.27 0.82 8.08
C ASP A 52 22.40 0.22 7.20
N SER A 53 22.73 -1.05 7.35
CA SER A 53 23.89 -1.66 6.69
C SER A 53 23.64 -2.18 5.25
N ASN A 54 22.39 -2.23 4.77
CA ASN A 54 22.03 -2.98 3.55
C ASN A 54 20.88 -2.36 2.72
N THR A 55 20.97 -1.07 2.38
CA THR A 55 19.94 -0.33 1.61
C THR A 55 19.54 -1.00 0.27
N THR A 56 20.47 -1.60 -0.48
CA THR A 56 20.18 -2.33 -1.73
C THR A 56 19.42 -3.64 -1.53
N ASN A 57 19.66 -4.34 -0.42
CA ASN A 57 18.89 -5.54 -0.07
C ASN A 57 17.46 -5.16 0.35
N ASN A 58 17.29 -3.98 0.94
CA ASN A 58 15.99 -3.50 1.38
C ASN A 58 15.07 -3.14 0.20
N GLU A 59 15.60 -2.48 -0.85
CA GLU A 59 14.82 -2.22 -2.07
C GLU A 59 14.43 -3.50 -2.81
N THR A 60 15.36 -4.47 -2.88
CA THR A 60 15.10 -5.76 -3.53
C THR A 60 14.02 -6.54 -2.77
N SER A 61 14.10 -6.54 -1.44
CA SER A 61 13.10 -7.15 -0.57
C SER A 61 11.74 -6.46 -0.71
N LEU A 62 11.70 -5.12 -0.79
CA LEU A 62 10.48 -4.35 -1.00
C LEU A 62 9.81 -4.71 -2.34
N LYS A 63 10.58 -4.81 -3.41
CA LYS A 63 10.08 -5.20 -4.75
C LYS A 63 9.54 -6.63 -4.72
N LEU A 64 10.23 -7.56 -4.06
CA LEU A 64 9.77 -8.94 -3.90
C LEU A 64 8.45 -9.00 -3.10
N MET A 65 8.38 -8.33 -1.94
CA MET A 65 7.17 -8.26 -1.12
C MET A 65 6.00 -7.63 -1.88
N THR A 66 6.26 -6.56 -2.64
CA THR A 66 5.23 -5.90 -3.46
C THR A 66 4.67 -6.83 -4.52
N LEU A 67 5.52 -7.60 -5.19
CA LEU A 67 5.11 -8.55 -6.20
C LEU A 67 4.26 -9.68 -5.59
N LEU A 68 4.69 -10.25 -4.46
CA LEU A 68 3.93 -11.28 -3.73
C LEU A 68 2.55 -10.77 -3.28
N CYS A 69 2.47 -9.56 -2.73
CA CYS A 69 1.20 -8.90 -2.37
C CYS A 69 0.29 -8.73 -3.59
N LYS A 70 0.86 -8.29 -4.71
CA LYS A 70 0.11 -8.07 -5.95
C LYS A 70 -0.41 -9.39 -6.51
N ASP A 71 0.41 -10.44 -6.53
CA ASP A 71 -0.01 -11.73 -7.08
C ASP A 71 -1.14 -12.35 -6.25
N LYS A 72 -1.04 -12.30 -4.92
CA LYS A 72 -2.17 -12.67 -4.03
C LYS A 72 -3.41 -11.82 -4.30
N TRP A 73 -3.24 -10.51 -4.49
CA TRP A 73 -4.35 -9.61 -4.82
C TRP A 73 -5.03 -9.99 -6.14
N ASP A 74 -4.26 -10.31 -7.17
CA ASP A 74 -4.78 -10.76 -8.47
C ASP A 74 -5.54 -12.07 -8.35
N GLU A 75 -5.01 -13.06 -7.62
CA GLU A 75 -5.70 -14.34 -7.38
C GLU A 75 -7.06 -14.10 -6.68
N ASN A 76 -7.07 -13.31 -5.62
CA ASN A 76 -8.29 -12.96 -4.89
C ASN A 76 -9.30 -12.20 -5.76
N GLU A 77 -8.86 -11.24 -6.58
CA GLU A 77 -9.78 -10.42 -7.37
C GLU A 77 -10.39 -11.21 -8.54
N ASN A 78 -9.73 -12.26 -9.04
CA ASN A 78 -10.16 -13.03 -10.22
C ASN A 78 -10.96 -14.30 -9.90
N ASP A 79 -10.61 -15.06 -8.85
CA ASP A 79 -11.20 -16.38 -8.62
C ASP A 79 -12.51 -16.31 -7.82
N GLU A 80 -12.51 -15.60 -6.69
CA GLU A 80 -13.71 -15.24 -5.93
C GLU A 80 -13.35 -14.13 -4.93
N PRO A 81 -13.74 -12.86 -5.19
CA PRO A 81 -13.31 -11.76 -4.35
C PRO A 81 -13.96 -11.82 -2.97
N GLU A 82 -13.19 -12.34 -2.01
CA GLU A 82 -13.47 -12.30 -0.58
C GLU A 82 -12.62 -11.21 0.10
N PRO A 83 -13.01 -9.93 -0.01
CA PRO A 83 -12.28 -8.87 0.65
C PRO A 83 -12.48 -8.94 2.16
N HIS A 84 -11.41 -8.62 2.89
CA HIS A 84 -11.51 -8.43 4.34
C HIS A 84 -12.39 -7.23 4.68
N TYR A 85 -12.34 -6.18 3.84
CA TYR A 85 -13.17 -4.99 4.00
C TYR A 85 -13.62 -4.42 2.66
N ILE A 86 -14.89 -4.05 2.60
CA ILE A 86 -15.43 -3.19 1.54
C ILE A 86 -15.42 -1.76 2.07
N PHE A 87 -14.81 -0.85 1.32
CA PHE A 87 -14.79 0.56 1.66
C PHE A 87 -15.55 1.37 0.61
N LYS A 88 -16.59 2.07 1.08
CA LYS A 88 -17.41 2.96 0.27
C LYS A 88 -17.25 4.39 0.78
N TRP A 89 -17.01 5.33 -0.11
CA TRP A 89 -17.09 6.76 0.16
C TRP A 89 -17.60 7.46 -1.10
N ASP A 90 -18.49 8.42 -0.91
CA ASP A 90 -19.19 9.08 -2.01
C ASP A 90 -19.82 8.06 -2.99
N SER A 91 -19.42 8.09 -4.26
CA SER A 91 -19.86 7.15 -5.31
C SER A 91 -18.84 6.06 -5.63
N TYR A 92 -17.79 5.91 -4.82
CA TYR A 92 -16.72 4.96 -5.05
C TYR A 92 -16.78 3.79 -4.08
N GLU A 93 -16.43 2.62 -4.59
CA GLU A 93 -16.31 1.39 -3.83
C GLU A 93 -14.99 0.72 -4.19
N THR A 94 -14.27 0.27 -3.17
CA THR A 94 -13.09 -0.58 -3.35
C THR A 94 -13.03 -1.66 -2.29
N ARG A 95 -12.16 -2.64 -2.56
CA ARG A 95 -11.88 -3.79 -1.71
C ARG A 95 -10.50 -3.63 -1.10
N ILE A 96 -10.43 -3.81 0.22
CA ILE A 96 -9.18 -3.81 0.97
C ILE A 96 -8.90 -5.24 1.42
N TYR A 97 -7.73 -5.73 1.05
CA TYR A 97 -7.24 -7.05 1.41
C TYR A 97 -6.10 -6.89 2.40
N ASN A 98 -6.10 -7.74 3.42
CA ASN A 98 -5.02 -7.81 4.39
C ASN A 98 -4.29 -9.14 4.19
N TYR A 99 -2.97 -9.10 4.20
CA TYR A 99 -2.13 -10.27 4.03
C TYR A 99 -1.07 -10.31 5.12
N GLU A 100 -0.81 -11.53 5.58
CA GLU A 100 0.43 -11.85 6.27
C GLU A 100 1.44 -12.29 5.22
N ILE A 101 2.56 -11.56 5.14
CA ILE A 101 3.71 -11.93 4.29
C ILE A 101 4.91 -12.06 5.20
N GLU A 102 5.41 -13.29 5.31
CA GLU A 102 6.39 -13.66 6.32
C GLU A 102 5.85 -13.34 7.72
N ASN A 103 6.43 -12.37 8.42
CA ASN A 103 5.96 -11.88 9.71
C ASN A 103 5.41 -10.44 9.63
N LEU A 104 5.20 -9.89 8.42
CA LEU A 104 4.74 -8.53 8.23
C LEU A 104 3.25 -8.49 7.94
N HIS A 105 2.60 -7.44 8.43
CA HIS A 105 1.22 -7.14 8.10
C HIS A 105 1.16 -6.22 6.89
N ALA A 106 0.47 -6.67 5.84
CA ALA A 106 0.24 -5.91 4.63
C ALA A 106 -1.24 -5.58 4.45
N ALA A 107 -1.54 -4.40 3.93
CA ALA A 107 -2.86 -4.04 3.42
C ALA A 107 -2.73 -3.50 2.01
N ILE A 108 -3.50 -4.06 1.08
CA ILE A 108 -3.51 -3.67 -0.33
C ILE A 108 -4.92 -3.32 -0.78
N THR A 109 -5.04 -2.30 -1.61
CA THR A 109 -6.31 -1.86 -2.19
C THR A 109 -6.11 -1.27 -3.56
N LYS A 110 -7.10 -1.42 -4.42
CA LYS A 110 -7.15 -0.73 -5.70
C LYS A 110 -7.65 0.71 -5.54
N ILE A 111 -7.02 1.66 -6.21
CA ILE A 111 -7.58 3.00 -6.36
C ILE A 111 -8.75 2.91 -7.35
N PRO A 112 -9.96 3.41 -7.01
CA PRO A 112 -11.15 3.20 -7.82
C PRO A 112 -10.97 3.54 -9.30
N ASN A 113 -11.42 2.62 -10.16
CA ASN A 113 -11.36 2.69 -11.62
C ASN A 113 -9.98 2.95 -12.23
N SER A 114 -8.92 2.91 -11.44
CA SER A 114 -7.55 3.17 -11.90
C SER A 114 -6.83 1.88 -12.28
N ASP A 115 -5.63 2.04 -12.83
CA ASP A 115 -4.65 0.97 -13.02
C ASP A 115 -3.58 0.97 -11.90
N LEU A 116 -3.96 1.44 -10.70
CA LEU A 116 -3.07 1.65 -9.56
C LEU A 116 -3.55 0.89 -8.31
N LEU A 117 -2.60 0.33 -7.55
CA LEU A 117 -2.82 -0.21 -6.21
C LEU A 117 -2.01 0.59 -5.18
N LEU A 118 -2.57 0.69 -3.98
CA LEU A 118 -1.88 1.17 -2.79
C LEU A 118 -1.58 -0.03 -1.89
N LEU A 119 -0.36 -0.08 -1.37
CA LEU A 119 0.12 -1.11 -0.46
C LEU A 119 0.75 -0.44 0.76
N LEU A 120 0.33 -0.86 1.94
CA LEU A 120 0.95 -0.52 3.22
C LEU A 120 1.55 -1.79 3.82
N ILE A 121 2.79 -1.70 4.29
CA ILE A 121 3.51 -2.79 4.98
C ILE A 121 3.88 -2.28 6.37
N ALA A 122 3.58 -3.06 7.40
CA ALA A 122 3.84 -2.71 8.78
C ALA A 122 4.36 -3.92 9.57
N ASP A 123 4.98 -3.62 10.71
CA ASP A 123 5.46 -4.63 11.64
C ASP A 123 4.32 -5.53 12.14
N PRO A 124 4.61 -6.77 12.58
CA PRO A 124 3.61 -7.69 13.11
C PRO A 124 2.84 -7.16 14.32
N SER A 125 3.43 -6.20 15.05
CA SER A 125 2.75 -5.53 16.16
C SER A 125 1.65 -4.56 15.72
N PHE A 126 1.63 -4.15 14.44
CA PHE A 126 0.68 -3.18 13.92
C PHE A 126 -0.66 -3.85 13.61
N PRO A 127 -1.77 -3.51 14.31
CA PRO A 127 -3.03 -4.24 14.14
C PRO A 127 -3.64 -4.00 12.75
N TYR A 128 -4.14 -5.08 12.12
CA TYR A 128 -4.81 -5.00 10.81
C TYR A 128 -5.94 -3.97 10.76
N GLY A 129 -6.74 -3.86 11.82
CA GLY A 129 -7.83 -2.86 11.87
C GLY A 129 -7.34 -1.42 11.75
N LEU A 130 -6.20 -1.09 12.38
CA LEU A 130 -5.58 0.23 12.26
C LEU A 130 -4.92 0.42 10.89
N LEU A 131 -4.38 -0.65 10.31
CA LEU A 131 -3.75 -0.62 8.99
C LEU A 131 -4.78 -0.34 7.91
N THR A 132 -5.91 -1.05 7.97
CA THR A 132 -7.09 -0.81 7.13
C THR A 132 -7.63 0.60 7.35
N LEU A 133 -7.67 1.11 8.59
CA LEU A 133 -8.12 2.48 8.86
C LEU A 133 -7.21 3.52 8.19
N LYS A 134 -5.89 3.39 8.33
CA LYS A 134 -4.93 4.25 7.62
C LYS A 134 -5.08 4.15 6.11
N MET A 135 -5.28 2.95 5.57
CA MET A 135 -5.53 2.75 4.14
C MET A 135 -6.75 3.53 3.65
N LYS A 136 -7.87 3.51 4.40
CA LYS A 136 -9.08 4.28 4.06
C LYS A 136 -8.83 5.79 3.98
N TYR A 137 -8.04 6.34 4.89
CA TYR A 137 -7.68 7.76 4.87
C TYR A 137 -6.71 8.10 3.73
N LEU A 138 -5.69 7.28 3.51
CA LEU A 138 -4.77 7.45 2.38
C LEU A 138 -5.53 7.45 1.05
N LEU A 139 -6.44 6.48 0.89
CA LEU A 139 -7.22 6.36 -0.33
C LEU A 139 -8.09 7.58 -0.63
N LYS A 140 -8.70 8.19 0.41
CA LYS A 140 -9.42 9.46 0.29
C LYS A 140 -8.49 10.61 -0.12
N SER A 141 -7.24 10.62 0.34
CA SER A 141 -6.25 11.62 -0.06
C SER A 141 -5.77 11.44 -1.51
N CYS A 142 -5.92 10.24 -2.08
CA CYS A 142 -5.57 9.91 -3.46
C CYS A 142 -6.69 10.23 -4.49
N ASN A 143 -7.64 11.12 -4.17
CA ASN A 143 -8.77 11.45 -5.06
C ASN A 143 -8.36 11.86 -6.48
N SER A 144 -7.20 12.51 -6.64
CA SER A 144 -6.67 12.91 -7.96
C SER A 144 -6.21 11.74 -8.84
N LEU A 145 -6.01 10.55 -8.26
CA LEU A 145 -5.58 9.32 -8.94
C LEU A 145 -6.76 8.40 -9.30
N ILE A 146 -7.98 8.77 -8.92
CA ILE A 146 -9.18 8.03 -9.31
C ILE A 146 -9.32 8.08 -10.84
N ASN A 147 -9.70 6.94 -11.43
CA ASN A 147 -9.75 6.72 -12.88
C ASN A 147 -8.39 6.84 -13.60
N TYR A 148 -7.26 6.96 -12.90
CA TYR A 148 -5.96 7.08 -13.54
C TYR A 148 -5.62 5.83 -14.35
N LYS A 149 -5.28 6.01 -15.63
CA LYS A 149 -4.87 4.93 -16.54
C LYS A 149 -3.38 5.02 -16.85
N LEU A 150 -2.70 3.90 -16.77
CA LEU A 150 -1.31 3.80 -17.20
C LEU A 150 -1.33 3.69 -18.72
N ASN A 151 -0.77 4.67 -19.41
CA ASN A 151 -0.64 4.61 -20.86
C ASN A 151 0.09 3.33 -21.26
N SER A 152 -0.62 2.45 -21.96
CA SER A 152 -0.03 1.29 -22.65
C SER A 152 0.71 1.80 -23.89
N ASN A 153 1.89 2.38 -23.68
CA ASN A 153 2.91 2.48 -24.70
C ASN A 153 4.04 1.55 -24.28
N GLU A 154 3.85 0.26 -24.54
CA GLU A 154 4.86 -0.71 -24.97
C GLU A 154 4.13 -1.93 -25.54
#